data_AF-A0A2N2T8C0-F1
#
_entry.id   AF-A0A2N2T8C0-F1
#
_cell.length_a   1.000
_cell.length_b   1.000
_cell.length_c   1.000
_cell.angle_alpha   90.00
_cell.angle_beta   90.00
_cell.angle_gamma   90.00
#
_symmetry.space_group_name_H-M   'P 1'
#
loop_
_entity.id
_entity.type
_entity.pdbx_description
1 polymer ?
#
loop_
_entity_poly.entity_id
_entity_poly.type
_entity_poly.pdbx_seq_one_letter_code
_entity_poly.pdbx_strand_id
1 'polypeptide(L)'
;MAEAANRTDTFTHKLRVAYFSMEIALENDIPTYSGGLGVLAGDSLRAAADIGVPMVAVTLVSRAGYFRQEIDPQGRQIEHPDDWDPARYATRLQATVALELEGRQVWVGGWLYVLGSLVDSGVPVLLLDTDLPVNDPRDRDITRYLYGGDEAYRIKQEAVLGVGGIAMLQALGFNLMGYHMNEGHSAFLTLALLRRYAHSSEDLRPGESPYDLPRVRELCTFTTHTPVEAAHDKFDYALVQ
;
A
#
# COMPACT_ATOMS: atom_id res chain seq x y z
N MET A 1 -1.89 28.41 2.33
CA MET A 1 -1.28 27.71 1.18
C MET A 1 0.18 27.33 1.40
N ALA A 2 0.96 28.04 2.25
CA ALA A 2 2.34 27.66 2.61
C ALA A 2 2.44 26.66 3.79
N GLU A 3 1.31 26.30 4.43
CA GLU A 3 1.27 25.50 5.67
C GLU A 3 1.13 23.99 5.42
N ALA A 4 0.86 23.58 4.17
CA ALA A 4 0.73 22.17 3.76
C ALA A 4 2.06 21.57 3.24
N ALA A 5 3.03 22.40 2.84
CA ALA A 5 4.44 21.99 2.81
C ALA A 5 4.87 21.99 4.28
N ASN A 6 5.06 20.88 4.99
CA ASN A 6 5.85 19.73 4.62
C ASN A 6 5.53 18.60 5.62
N ARG A 7 4.25 18.24 5.79
CA ARG A 7 3.86 17.26 6.84
C ARG A 7 4.52 15.90 6.64
N THR A 8 4.97 15.56 5.44
CA THR A 8 5.76 14.36 5.17
C THR A 8 7.17 14.44 5.75
N ASP A 9 7.81 15.60 5.73
CA ASP A 9 9.22 15.78 6.07
C ASP A 9 9.49 15.61 7.55
N THR A 10 8.51 15.93 8.39
CA THR A 10 8.57 15.59 9.81
C THR A 10 8.74 14.08 10.04
N PHE A 11 8.40 13.25 9.04
CA PHE A 11 8.54 11.81 9.12
C PHE A 11 9.76 11.24 8.38
N THR A 12 10.45 11.99 7.51
CA THR A 12 11.51 11.42 6.65
C THR A 12 12.90 11.39 7.29
N HIS A 13 13.12 12.16 8.37
CA HIS A 13 14.44 12.29 9.01
C HIS A 13 14.84 11.09 9.90
N LYS A 14 13.89 10.29 10.37
CA LYS A 14 14.14 9.11 11.21
C LYS A 14 14.17 7.85 10.35
N LEU A 15 15.02 6.90 10.73
CA LEU A 15 15.01 5.56 10.15
C LEU A 15 13.74 4.83 10.59
N ARG A 16 12.93 4.33 9.64
CA ARG A 16 11.61 3.72 9.89
C ARG A 16 11.49 2.31 9.34
N VAL A 17 10.57 1.54 9.92
CA VAL A 17 10.03 0.32 9.29
C VAL A 17 8.86 0.72 8.40
N ALA A 18 8.85 0.28 7.13
CA ALA A 18 7.70 0.46 6.27
C ALA A 18 6.75 -0.73 6.40
N TYR A 19 5.52 -0.50 6.83
CA TYR A 19 4.50 -1.52 7.05
C TYR A 19 3.49 -1.52 5.89
N PHE A 20 3.50 -2.56 5.08
CA PHE A 20 2.62 -2.70 3.92
C PHE A 20 1.45 -3.62 4.26
N SER A 21 0.24 -3.16 3.97
CA SER A 21 -0.98 -3.95 4.15
C SER A 21 -2.02 -3.56 3.11
N MET A 22 -2.77 -4.53 2.60
CA MET A 22 -3.91 -4.26 1.71
C MET A 22 -5.05 -3.56 2.45
N GLU A 23 -5.22 -3.84 3.74
CA GLU A 23 -6.21 -3.20 4.60
C GLU A 23 -5.63 -2.70 5.91
N ILE A 24 -6.17 -1.58 6.41
CA ILE A 24 -5.84 -0.98 7.70
C ILE A 24 -7.12 -0.36 8.27
N ALA A 25 -7.51 -0.74 9.49
CA ALA A 25 -8.57 -0.07 10.23
C ALA A 25 -8.01 1.23 10.84
N LEU A 26 -8.46 2.39 10.36
CA LEU A 26 -7.97 3.70 10.82
C LEU A 26 -8.97 4.37 11.75
N GLU A 27 -10.16 4.64 11.23
CA GLU A 27 -11.30 5.20 11.94
C GLU A 27 -12.58 4.58 11.36
N ASN A 28 -13.69 4.63 12.12
CA ASN A 28 -14.94 3.99 11.70
C ASN A 28 -15.49 4.53 10.36
N ASP A 29 -15.24 5.81 10.05
CA ASP A 29 -15.72 6.46 8.83
C ASP A 29 -14.73 6.34 7.65
N ILE A 30 -13.64 5.57 7.81
CA ILE A 30 -12.64 5.33 6.76
C ILE A 30 -12.70 3.84 6.38
N PRO A 31 -13.36 3.49 5.26
CA PRO A 31 -13.63 2.09 4.90
C PRO A 31 -12.43 1.40 4.24
N THR A 32 -11.23 1.52 4.81
CA THR A 32 -9.98 0.92 4.29
C THR A 32 -9.71 -0.49 4.81
N TYR A 33 -10.71 -1.18 5.36
CA TYR A 33 -10.60 -2.55 5.85
C TYR A 33 -11.90 -3.35 5.75
N SER A 34 -11.78 -4.67 5.78
CA SER A 34 -12.91 -5.61 5.67
C SER A 34 -12.99 -6.59 6.85
N GLY A 35 -11.89 -6.85 7.56
CA GLY A 35 -11.87 -7.87 8.59
C GLY A 35 -10.70 -7.79 9.57
N GLY A 36 -10.38 -8.94 10.17
CA GLY A 36 -9.42 -9.04 11.26
C GLY A 36 -7.98 -8.65 10.88
N LEU A 37 -7.58 -8.83 9.62
CA LEU A 37 -6.26 -8.44 9.12
C LEU A 37 -6.05 -6.93 9.23
N GLY A 38 -7.06 -6.15 8.85
CA GLY A 38 -7.05 -4.69 8.88
C GLY A 38 -7.20 -4.14 10.29
N VAL A 39 -8.02 -4.77 11.13
CA VAL A 39 -8.10 -4.45 12.57
C VAL A 39 -6.74 -4.66 13.24
N LEU A 40 -6.10 -5.81 13.01
CA LEU A 40 -4.77 -6.09 13.54
C LEU A 40 -3.73 -5.08 13.04
N ALA A 41 -3.76 -4.72 11.75
CA ALA A 41 -2.87 -3.69 11.20
C ALA A 41 -3.10 -2.32 11.88
N GLY A 42 -4.36 -1.92 12.05
CA GLY A 42 -4.74 -0.69 12.76
C GLY A 42 -4.24 -0.66 14.20
N ASP A 43 -4.52 -1.72 14.97
CA ASP A 43 -4.08 -1.87 16.36
C ASP A 43 -2.56 -1.88 16.49
N SER A 44 -1.86 -2.56 15.56
CA SER A 44 -0.40 -2.60 15.53
C SER A 44 0.20 -1.21 15.31
N LEU A 45 -0.36 -0.44 14.38
CA LEU A 45 0.09 0.94 14.12
C LEU A 45 -0.26 1.87 15.28
N ARG A 46 -1.39 1.66 15.95
CA ARG A 46 -1.77 2.45 17.12
C ARG A 46 -0.83 2.19 18.29
N ALA A 47 -0.55 0.92 18.57
CA ALA A 47 0.43 0.54 19.58
C ALA A 47 1.82 1.11 19.26
N ALA A 48 2.23 1.05 17.98
CA ALA A 48 3.48 1.66 17.52
C ALA A 48 3.49 3.18 17.76
N ALA A 49 2.38 3.88 17.49
CA ALA A 49 2.23 5.30 17.77
C ALA A 49 2.34 5.60 19.27
N ASP A 50 1.67 4.80 20.12
CA ASP A 50 1.61 5.01 21.57
C ASP A 50 2.97 4.78 22.27
N ILE A 51 3.81 3.87 21.76
CA ILE A 51 5.15 3.60 22.33
C ILE A 51 6.30 4.24 21.52
N GLY A 52 5.99 5.00 20.47
CA GLY A 52 6.96 5.74 19.67
C GLY A 52 7.83 4.89 18.74
N VAL A 53 7.34 3.74 18.25
CA VAL A 53 8.05 2.95 17.23
C VAL A 53 8.05 3.72 15.90
N PRO A 54 9.22 3.98 15.28
CA PRO A 54 9.28 4.72 14.04
C PRO A 54 8.80 3.85 12.87
N MET A 55 7.52 3.96 12.53
CA MET A 55 6.90 3.26 11.40
C MET A 55 6.35 4.23 10.36
N VAL A 56 6.21 3.77 9.12
CA VAL A 56 5.36 4.38 8.10
C VAL A 56 4.51 3.27 7.50
N ALA A 57 3.20 3.45 7.42
CA ALA A 57 2.31 2.48 6.81
C ALA A 57 1.99 2.84 5.37
N VAL A 58 1.79 1.82 4.53
CA VAL A 58 1.37 1.97 3.13
C VAL A 58 0.20 1.04 2.88
N THR A 59 -0.88 1.61 2.33
CA THR A 59 -2.07 0.88 1.92
C THR A 59 -2.74 1.57 0.73
N LEU A 60 -3.80 0.99 0.18
CA LEU A 60 -4.60 1.61 -0.87
C LEU A 60 -5.70 2.47 -0.26
N VAL A 61 -6.10 3.54 -0.96
CA VAL A 61 -7.16 4.44 -0.46
C VAL A 61 -8.55 3.79 -0.43
N SER A 62 -8.79 2.76 -1.26
CA SER A 62 -10.07 2.02 -1.32
C SER A 62 -11.30 2.94 -1.26
N ARG A 63 -11.50 3.78 -2.29
CA ARG A 63 -12.48 4.89 -2.29
C ARG A 63 -13.93 4.48 -2.02
N ALA A 64 -14.29 3.23 -2.25
CA ALA A 64 -15.62 2.66 -2.06
C ALA A 64 -15.63 1.52 -1.03
N GLY A 65 -14.53 1.34 -0.29
CA GLY A 65 -14.35 0.29 0.71
C GLY A 65 -14.52 -1.13 0.16
N TYR A 66 -14.86 -2.06 1.06
CA TYR A 66 -15.21 -3.43 0.69
C TYR A 66 -16.66 -3.47 0.19
N PHE A 67 -17.62 -3.20 1.07
CA PHE A 67 -18.99 -2.83 0.76
C PHE A 67 -19.70 -2.33 2.03
N ARG A 68 -20.76 -1.56 1.85
CA ARG A 68 -21.76 -1.27 2.88
C ARG A 68 -22.92 -2.24 2.76
N GLN A 69 -23.18 -2.96 3.85
CA GLN A 69 -24.23 -3.98 3.90
C GLN A 69 -25.61 -3.35 4.16
N GLU A 70 -26.60 -3.74 3.37
CA GLU A 70 -28.03 -3.57 3.66
C GLU A 70 -28.69 -4.95 3.73
N ILE A 71 -29.61 -5.15 4.68
CA ILE A 71 -30.44 -6.35 4.76
C ILE A 71 -31.86 -5.94 4.35
N ASP A 72 -32.33 -6.51 3.24
CA ASP A 72 -33.66 -6.20 2.71
C ASP A 72 -34.79 -6.80 3.59
N PRO A 73 -36.06 -6.42 3.38
CA PRO A 73 -37.18 -6.95 4.16
C PRO A 73 -37.39 -8.48 4.03
N GLN A 74 -36.74 -9.15 3.07
CA GLN A 74 -36.75 -10.59 2.88
C GLN A 74 -35.55 -11.29 3.55
N GLY A 75 -34.68 -10.53 4.24
CA GLY A 75 -33.49 -11.05 4.90
C GLY A 75 -32.31 -11.31 3.97
N ARG A 76 -32.31 -10.75 2.75
CA ARG A 76 -31.20 -10.90 1.81
C ARG A 76 -30.19 -9.77 1.99
N GLN A 77 -28.92 -10.09 1.83
CA GLN A 77 -27.85 -9.10 1.74
C GLN A 77 -27.90 -8.37 0.40
N ILE A 78 -27.81 -7.04 0.47
CA ILE A 78 -27.56 -6.13 -0.65
C ILE A 78 -26.26 -5.40 -0.34
N GLU A 79 -25.37 -5.34 -1.33
CA GLU A 79 -24.06 -4.73 -1.21
C GLU A 79 -24.06 -3.38 -1.94
N HIS A 80 -23.64 -2.34 -1.23
CA HIS A 80 -23.48 -1.00 -1.79
C HIS A 80 -22.00 -0.58 -1.72
N PRO A 81 -21.53 0.25 -2.65
CA PRO A 81 -20.30 1.00 -2.45
C PRO A 81 -20.36 1.83 -1.16
N ASP A 82 -19.26 1.89 -0.41
CA ASP A 82 -19.10 2.76 0.75
C ASP A 82 -18.18 3.93 0.39
N ASP A 83 -18.71 4.86 -0.41
CA ASP A 83 -17.94 5.98 -0.96
C ASP A 83 -17.54 6.97 0.14
N TRP A 84 -16.26 7.36 0.17
CA TRP A 84 -15.74 8.35 1.11
C TRP A 84 -14.80 9.36 0.44
N ASP A 85 -14.55 10.48 1.13
CA ASP A 85 -13.64 11.53 0.66
C ASP A 85 -12.38 11.60 1.52
N PRO A 86 -11.23 11.12 1.01
CA PRO A 86 -9.95 11.16 1.71
C PRO A 86 -9.53 12.57 2.14
N ALA A 87 -9.96 13.62 1.43
CA ALA A 87 -9.61 15.00 1.78
C ALA A 87 -10.21 15.45 3.13
N ARG A 88 -11.22 14.75 3.65
CA ARG A 88 -11.81 15.03 4.97
C ARG A 88 -10.92 14.55 6.12
N TYR A 89 -10.09 13.54 5.88
CA TYR A 89 -9.32 12.84 6.92
C TYR A 89 -7.80 12.97 6.73
N ALA A 90 -7.35 13.21 5.50
CA ALA A 90 -5.95 13.13 5.10
C ALA A 90 -5.53 14.32 4.22
N THR A 91 -4.24 14.61 4.21
CA THR A 91 -3.66 15.67 3.38
C THR A 91 -3.10 15.08 2.10
N ARG A 92 -3.36 15.68 0.94
CA ARG A 92 -2.82 15.19 -0.34
C ARG A 92 -1.29 15.22 -0.35
N LEU A 93 -0.67 14.13 -0.79
CA LEU A 93 0.79 14.03 -0.97
C LEU A 93 1.25 14.94 -2.11
N GLN A 94 2.43 15.54 -1.94
CA GLN A 94 3.12 16.34 -2.96
C GLN A 94 4.08 15.49 -3.80
N ALA A 95 3.72 14.23 -4.02
CA ALA A 95 4.46 13.30 -4.85
C ALA A 95 3.50 12.50 -5.72
N THR A 96 3.96 12.16 -6.91
CA THR A 96 3.25 11.25 -7.82
C THR A 96 4.30 10.41 -8.51
N VAL A 97 4.06 9.11 -8.58
CA VAL A 97 4.95 8.14 -9.23
C VAL A 97 4.21 7.47 -10.37
N ALA A 98 4.93 6.92 -11.34
CA ALA A 98 4.31 6.21 -12.45
C ALA A 98 4.76 4.75 -12.46
N LEU A 99 3.82 3.85 -12.71
CA LEU A 99 4.05 2.43 -12.95
C LEU A 99 3.68 2.11 -14.38
N GLU A 100 4.39 1.17 -15.00
CA GLU A 100 3.96 0.61 -16.27
C GLU A 100 3.07 -0.61 -16.00
N LEU A 101 1.81 -0.54 -16.40
CA LEU A 101 0.84 -1.63 -16.33
C LEU A 101 0.24 -1.82 -17.73
N GLU A 102 0.34 -3.04 -18.27
CA GLU A 102 -0.18 -3.38 -19.61
C GLU A 102 0.34 -2.43 -20.71
N GLY A 103 1.62 -2.05 -20.65
CA GLY A 103 2.25 -1.10 -21.58
C GLY A 103 1.78 0.34 -21.45
N ARG A 104 1.02 0.68 -20.40
CA ARG A 104 0.49 2.03 -20.14
C ARG A 104 1.09 2.58 -18.85
N GLN A 105 1.31 3.89 -18.82
CA GLN A 105 1.74 4.58 -17.61
C GLN A 105 0.53 4.86 -16.73
N VAL A 106 0.52 4.24 -15.53
CA VAL A 106 -0.46 4.47 -14.48
C VAL A 106 0.20 5.30 -13.39
N TRP A 107 -0.29 6.52 -13.21
CA TRP A 107 0.17 7.44 -12.18
C TRP A 107 -0.48 7.11 -10.84
N VAL A 108 0.32 7.09 -9.78
CA VAL A 108 -0.10 6.86 -8.41
C VAL A 108 0.25 8.09 -7.58
N GLY A 109 -0.77 8.75 -7.06
CA GLY A 109 -0.65 9.78 -6.04
C GLY A 109 -0.95 9.17 -4.67
N GLY A 110 -1.34 10.01 -3.72
CA GLY A 110 -1.91 9.52 -2.50
C GLY A 110 -2.18 10.58 -1.47
N TRP A 111 -2.51 10.12 -0.28
CA TRP A 111 -2.89 10.93 0.87
C TRP A 111 -2.06 10.54 2.08
N LEU A 112 -1.70 11.53 2.89
CA LEU A 112 -1.07 11.37 4.19
C LEU A 112 -2.15 11.47 5.26
N TYR A 113 -2.50 10.32 5.84
CA TYR A 113 -3.19 10.23 7.12
C TYR A 113 -2.14 10.11 8.23
N VAL A 114 -2.36 10.74 9.38
CA VAL A 114 -1.43 10.63 10.52
C VAL A 114 -2.18 10.04 11.69
N LEU A 115 -1.82 8.80 12.05
CA LEU A 115 -2.34 8.15 13.23
C LEU A 115 -1.72 8.82 14.46
N GLY A 116 -2.54 9.53 15.22
CA GLY A 116 -2.11 10.34 16.35
C GLY A 116 -1.44 9.52 17.46
N SER A 117 -0.51 10.16 18.16
CA SER A 117 0.21 9.63 19.32
C SER A 117 0.18 10.66 20.46
N LEU A 118 0.25 10.19 21.70
CA LEU A 118 0.45 11.06 22.87
C LEU A 118 1.93 11.35 23.16
N VAL A 119 2.86 10.65 22.51
CA VAL A 119 4.30 10.67 22.85
C VAL A 119 5.21 11.17 21.72
N ASP A 120 4.81 11.11 20.46
CA ASP A 120 5.57 11.61 19.29
C ASP A 120 4.60 12.18 18.23
N SER A 121 5.15 12.52 17.06
CA SER A 121 4.47 12.98 15.84
C SER A 121 3.45 12.00 15.23
N GLY A 122 3.31 10.79 15.78
CA GLY A 122 2.41 9.76 15.29
C GLY A 122 3.01 8.89 14.18
N VAL A 123 2.16 8.02 13.64
CA VAL A 123 2.55 7.12 12.54
C VAL A 123 1.92 7.61 11.24
N PRO A 124 2.71 8.00 10.22
CA PRO A 124 2.19 8.35 8.92
C PRO A 124 1.67 7.10 8.20
N VAL A 125 0.48 7.23 7.62
CA VAL A 125 -0.16 6.22 6.78
C VAL A 125 -0.35 6.82 5.39
N LEU A 126 0.30 6.22 4.40
CA LEU A 126 0.20 6.60 3.00
C LEU A 126 -0.94 5.82 2.34
N LEU A 127 -1.97 6.52 1.90
CA LEU A 127 -3.12 5.98 1.19
C LEU A 127 -2.89 6.20 -0.31
N LEU A 128 -2.43 5.17 -1.02
CA LEU A 128 -2.12 5.26 -2.46
C LEU A 128 -3.40 5.35 -3.28
N ASP A 129 -3.38 6.23 -4.28
CA ASP A 129 -4.58 6.60 -5.05
C ASP A 129 -4.26 6.70 -6.54
N THR A 130 -4.99 5.93 -7.34
CA THR A 130 -4.93 5.92 -8.80
C THR A 130 -6.00 6.79 -9.45
N ASP A 131 -6.95 7.34 -8.66
CA ASP A 131 -8.01 8.22 -9.15
C ASP A 131 -7.48 9.63 -9.47
N LEU A 132 -6.67 9.69 -10.53
CA LEU A 132 -6.04 10.89 -11.05
C LEU A 132 -6.56 11.17 -12.46
N PRO A 133 -6.88 12.42 -12.81
CA PRO A 133 -7.35 12.77 -14.16
C PRO A 133 -6.38 12.45 -15.30
N VAL A 134 -5.09 12.27 -15.00
CA VAL A 134 -4.05 11.90 -15.97
C VAL A 134 -4.13 10.42 -16.39
N ASN A 135 -4.75 9.58 -15.57
CA ASN A 135 -4.90 8.16 -15.85
C ASN A 135 -6.09 7.90 -16.78
N ASP A 136 -5.99 6.82 -17.55
CA ASP A 136 -7.14 6.27 -18.26
C ASP A 136 -8.25 5.94 -17.24
N PRO A 137 -9.54 6.20 -17.56
CA PRO A 137 -10.65 5.89 -16.65
C PRO A 137 -10.61 4.48 -16.06
N ARG A 138 -10.14 3.49 -16.82
CA ARG A 138 -10.06 2.11 -16.33
C ARG A 138 -8.99 1.89 -15.26
N ASP A 139 -7.95 2.71 -15.23
CA ASP A 139 -6.86 2.61 -14.26
C ASP A 139 -7.15 3.42 -13.00
N ARG A 140 -8.03 4.43 -13.09
CA ARG A 140 -8.51 5.20 -11.94
C ARG A 140 -9.24 4.33 -10.92
N ASP A 141 -9.88 3.26 -11.40
CA ASP A 141 -10.63 2.35 -10.56
C ASP A 141 -9.77 1.30 -9.84
N ILE A 142 -8.46 1.19 -10.11
CA ILE A 142 -7.58 0.20 -9.45
C ILE A 142 -7.63 0.34 -7.92
N THR A 143 -7.78 1.56 -7.41
CA THR A 143 -7.87 1.83 -5.96
C THR A 143 -9.30 2.13 -5.49
N ARG A 144 -10.33 1.67 -6.22
CA ARG A 144 -11.74 1.92 -5.88
C ARG A 144 -12.26 1.00 -4.79
N TYR A 145 -12.26 -0.31 -5.03
CA TYR A 145 -12.79 -1.31 -4.09
C TYR A 145 -11.66 -2.07 -3.38
N LEU A 146 -11.83 -2.32 -2.08
CA LEU A 146 -11.02 -3.27 -1.34
C LEU A 146 -11.48 -4.69 -1.71
N TYR A 147 -10.56 -5.57 -2.12
CA TYR A 147 -10.87 -6.95 -2.56
C TYR A 147 -11.96 -7.07 -3.65
N GLY A 148 -12.05 -6.08 -4.54
CA GLY A 148 -13.00 -6.10 -5.65
C GLY A 148 -12.46 -6.79 -6.91
N GLY A 149 -13.29 -6.77 -7.95
CA GLY A 149 -12.89 -7.10 -9.33
C GLY A 149 -12.56 -8.57 -9.57
N ASP A 150 -11.74 -8.79 -10.60
CA ASP A 150 -11.21 -10.10 -11.01
C ASP A 150 -9.71 -10.23 -10.70
N GLU A 151 -9.08 -11.31 -11.14
CA GLU A 151 -7.64 -11.52 -10.95
C GLU A 151 -6.79 -10.40 -11.57
N ALA A 152 -7.21 -9.84 -12.70
CA ALA A 152 -6.52 -8.73 -13.36
C ALA A 152 -6.63 -7.42 -12.55
N TYR A 153 -7.77 -7.20 -11.90
CA TYR A 153 -7.92 -6.10 -10.94
C TYR A 153 -7.03 -6.31 -9.71
N ARG A 154 -7.07 -7.51 -9.11
CA ARG A 154 -6.29 -7.87 -7.93
C ARG A 154 -4.78 -7.73 -8.14
N ILE A 155 -4.24 -8.25 -9.25
CA ILE A 155 -2.81 -8.13 -9.54
C ILE A 155 -2.38 -6.66 -9.73
N LYS A 156 -3.23 -5.81 -10.33
CA LYS A 156 -2.97 -4.37 -10.46
C LYS A 156 -2.97 -3.67 -9.11
N GLN A 157 -3.86 -4.05 -8.20
CA GLN A 157 -3.86 -3.55 -6.82
C GLN A 157 -2.56 -3.89 -6.10
N GLU A 158 -2.12 -5.13 -6.19
CA GLU A 158 -0.85 -5.56 -5.58
C GLU A 158 0.34 -4.86 -6.21
N ALA A 159 0.30 -4.58 -7.53
CA ALA A 159 1.37 -3.85 -8.21
C ALA A 159 1.43 -2.40 -7.72
N VAL A 160 0.27 -1.73 -7.60
CA VAL A 160 0.18 -0.37 -7.03
C VAL A 160 0.63 -0.35 -5.57
N LEU A 161 0.19 -1.31 -4.75
CA LEU A 161 0.59 -1.42 -3.34
C LEU A 161 2.09 -1.67 -3.20
N GLY A 162 2.60 -2.70 -3.87
CA GLY A 162 3.99 -3.15 -3.75
C GLY A 162 4.97 -2.22 -4.49
N VAL A 163 4.89 -2.16 -5.81
CA VAL A 163 5.82 -1.37 -6.63
C VAL A 163 5.56 0.13 -6.45
N GLY A 164 4.29 0.54 -6.49
CA GLY A 164 3.90 1.94 -6.34
C GLY A 164 4.19 2.48 -4.94
N GLY A 165 3.98 1.67 -3.90
CA GLY A 165 4.33 2.02 -2.53
C GLY A 165 5.84 2.21 -2.32
N ILE A 166 6.68 1.32 -2.88
CA ILE A 166 8.15 1.50 -2.85
C ILE A 166 8.55 2.79 -3.56
N ALA A 167 8.02 3.03 -4.77
CA ALA A 167 8.33 4.24 -5.53
C ALA A 167 7.87 5.51 -4.78
N MET A 168 6.69 5.48 -4.16
CA MET A 168 6.16 6.61 -3.39
C MET A 168 7.01 6.92 -2.16
N LEU A 169 7.39 5.90 -1.38
CA LEU A 169 8.28 6.08 -0.23
C LEU A 169 9.63 6.69 -0.64
N GLN A 170 10.18 6.29 -1.79
CA GLN A 170 11.42 6.86 -2.33
C GLN A 170 11.23 8.31 -2.77
N ALA A 171 10.16 8.60 -3.52
CA ALA A 171 9.86 9.96 -3.99
C ALA A 171 9.66 10.95 -2.82
N LEU A 172 9.10 10.46 -1.72
CA LEU A 172 8.92 11.23 -0.48
C LEU A 172 10.18 11.28 0.40
N GLY A 173 11.25 10.56 0.07
CA GLY A 173 12.52 10.61 0.80
C GLY A 173 12.54 9.86 2.12
N PHE A 174 11.68 8.85 2.32
CA PHE A 174 11.70 8.05 3.55
C PHE A 174 13.00 7.24 3.68
N ASN A 175 13.62 7.33 4.87
CA ASN A 175 14.75 6.49 5.23
C ASN A 175 14.26 5.19 5.91
N LEU A 176 14.51 4.03 5.30
CA LEU A 176 13.89 2.77 5.69
C LEU A 176 14.93 1.72 6.10
N MET A 177 14.70 1.06 7.24
CA MET A 177 15.52 -0.08 7.71
C MET A 177 15.00 -1.43 7.23
N GLY A 178 13.72 -1.52 6.87
CA GLY A 178 13.10 -2.76 6.44
C GLY A 178 11.63 -2.58 6.09
N TYR A 179 11.05 -3.63 5.52
CA TYR A 179 9.70 -3.69 4.98
C TYR A 179 8.97 -4.84 5.67
N HIS A 180 7.93 -4.52 6.44
CA HIS A 180 7.02 -5.50 6.99
C HIS A 180 5.87 -5.72 6.01
N MET A 181 5.66 -6.96 5.61
CA MET A 181 4.68 -7.40 4.63
C MET A 181 3.56 -8.13 5.38
N ASN A 182 2.38 -7.50 5.45
CA ASN A 182 1.20 -8.09 6.06
C ASN A 182 0.42 -8.87 4.99
N GLU A 183 0.59 -10.20 4.98
CA GLU A 183 0.20 -11.13 3.91
C GLU A 183 0.84 -10.88 2.54
N GLY A 184 0.50 -11.77 1.59
CA GLY A 184 1.04 -11.82 0.23
C GLY A 184 0.71 -10.62 -0.66
N HIS A 185 -0.27 -9.79 -0.31
CA HIS A 185 -0.77 -8.70 -1.16
C HIS A 185 0.26 -7.62 -1.54
N SER A 186 1.37 -7.55 -0.81
CA SER A 186 2.46 -6.61 -1.08
C SER A 186 3.67 -7.29 -1.73
N ALA A 187 3.55 -8.55 -2.16
CA ALA A 187 4.65 -9.37 -2.67
C ALA A 187 5.48 -8.68 -3.77
N PHE A 188 4.86 -7.90 -4.65
CA PHE A 188 5.56 -7.18 -5.70
C PHE A 188 6.55 -6.10 -5.21
N LEU A 189 6.49 -5.70 -3.94
CA LEU A 189 7.55 -4.87 -3.35
C LEU A 189 8.91 -5.57 -3.41
N THR A 190 8.95 -6.90 -3.31
CA THR A 190 10.20 -7.67 -3.40
C THR A 190 10.84 -7.52 -4.78
N LEU A 191 10.03 -7.51 -5.85
CA LEU A 191 10.52 -7.28 -7.22
C LEU A 191 11.04 -5.85 -7.39
N ALA A 192 10.36 -4.86 -6.80
CA ALA A 192 10.83 -3.48 -6.79
C ALA A 192 12.16 -3.33 -6.05
N LEU A 193 12.36 -4.05 -4.94
CA LEU A 193 13.62 -4.07 -4.20
C LEU A 193 14.74 -4.78 -4.97
N LEU A 194 14.44 -5.91 -5.64
CA LEU A 194 15.41 -6.60 -6.51
C LEU A 194 15.89 -5.69 -7.62
N ARG A 195 14.99 -4.97 -8.27
CA ARG A 195 15.35 -3.98 -9.30
C ARG A 195 16.16 -2.82 -8.72
N ARG A 196 15.81 -2.33 -7.53
CA ARG A 196 16.52 -1.23 -6.86
C ARG A 196 17.97 -1.58 -6.51
N TYR A 197 18.19 -2.81 -6.07
CA TYR A 197 19.50 -3.29 -5.62
C TYR A 197 20.18 -4.22 -6.62
N ALA A 198 19.75 -4.18 -7.88
CA ALA A 198 20.41 -4.93 -8.93
C ALA A 198 21.86 -4.43 -9.10
N HIS A 199 22.78 -5.36 -9.31
CA HIS A 199 24.17 -5.04 -9.63
C HIS A 199 24.26 -4.31 -10.97
N SER A 200 25.25 -3.44 -11.10
CA SER A 200 25.58 -2.85 -12.41
C SER A 200 25.95 -3.97 -13.37
N SER A 201 25.59 -3.84 -14.64
CA SER A 201 26.01 -4.78 -15.68
C SER A 201 27.53 -4.92 -15.78
N GLU A 202 28.27 -3.89 -15.35
CA GLU A 202 29.74 -3.87 -15.33
C GLU A 202 30.33 -4.73 -14.20
N ASP A 203 29.58 -4.94 -13.11
CA ASP A 203 30.02 -5.72 -11.95
C ASP A 203 29.73 -7.22 -12.11
N LEU A 204 28.99 -7.61 -13.15
CA LEU A 204 28.50 -8.98 -13.34
C LEU A 204 29.44 -9.81 -14.21
N ARG A 205 29.78 -11.02 -13.74
CA ARG A 205 30.44 -12.04 -14.56
C ARG A 205 29.43 -12.82 -15.40
N PRO A 206 29.85 -13.43 -16.51
CA PRO A 206 28.97 -14.26 -17.32
C PRO A 206 28.29 -15.36 -16.49
N GLY A 207 26.96 -15.38 -16.50
CA GLY A 207 26.13 -16.35 -15.77
C GLY A 207 25.73 -15.93 -14.35
N GLU A 208 26.16 -14.77 -13.86
CA GLU A 208 25.70 -14.26 -12.57
C GLU A 208 24.30 -13.64 -12.65
N SER A 209 23.52 -13.84 -11.58
CA SER A 209 22.23 -13.16 -11.41
C SER A 209 22.49 -11.66 -11.23
N PRO A 210 21.75 -10.77 -11.92
CA PRO A 210 21.83 -9.33 -11.69
C PRO A 210 21.25 -8.93 -10.33
N TYR A 211 20.54 -9.82 -9.64
CA TYR A 211 19.79 -9.51 -8.43
C TYR A 211 20.45 -10.05 -7.15
N ASP A 212 20.55 -9.17 -6.15
CA ASP A 212 21.04 -9.48 -4.80
C ASP A 212 19.90 -10.05 -3.91
N LEU A 213 19.66 -11.35 -4.03
CA LEU A 213 18.63 -12.05 -3.26
C LEU A 213 18.84 -11.98 -1.74
N PRO A 214 20.06 -12.22 -1.19
CA PRO A 214 20.29 -12.11 0.26
C PRO A 214 19.92 -10.74 0.82
N ARG A 215 20.31 -9.66 0.15
CA ARG A 215 19.99 -8.30 0.60
C ARG A 215 18.48 -8.03 0.65
N VAL A 216 17.73 -8.44 -0.37
CA VAL A 216 16.27 -8.25 -0.38
C VAL A 216 15.61 -9.07 0.73
N ARG A 217 16.10 -10.28 0.99
CA ARG A 217 15.60 -11.12 2.10
C ARG A 217 15.86 -10.49 3.47
N GLU A 218 17.03 -9.91 3.69
CA GLU A 218 17.36 -9.22 4.95
C GLU A 218 16.47 -7.99 5.21
N LEU A 219 16.00 -7.34 4.15
CA LEU A 219 15.13 -6.16 4.25
C LEU A 219 13.65 -6.51 4.47
N CYS A 220 13.21 -7.74 4.21
CA CYS A 220 11.78 -8.09 4.23
C CYS A 220 11.43 -8.96 5.44
N THR A 221 10.40 -8.56 6.18
CA THR A 221 9.75 -9.37 7.23
C THR A 221 8.34 -9.71 6.77
N PHE A 222 8.04 -10.99 6.58
CA PHE A 222 6.75 -11.46 6.11
C PHE A 222 5.92 -12.07 7.26
N THR A 223 4.66 -11.66 7.35
CA THR A 223 3.69 -12.24 8.29
C THR A 223 2.51 -12.81 7.50
N THR A 224 2.18 -14.09 7.75
CA THR A 224 0.97 -14.75 7.24
C THR A 224 0.01 -15.03 8.38
N HIS A 225 -1.29 -14.86 8.13
CA HIS A 225 -2.35 -15.03 9.13
C HIS A 225 -3.23 -16.23 8.83
N THR A 226 -3.23 -16.70 7.59
CA THR A 226 -4.03 -17.84 7.17
C THR A 226 -3.12 -18.93 6.61
N PRO A 227 -2.88 -20.04 7.32
CA PRO A 227 -1.96 -21.08 6.87
C PRO A 227 -2.57 -22.00 5.78
N VAL A 228 -3.64 -21.58 5.11
CA VAL A 228 -4.29 -22.35 4.03
C VAL A 228 -4.03 -21.71 2.68
N GLU A 229 -3.73 -22.56 1.70
CA GLU A 229 -3.35 -22.17 0.34
C GLU A 229 -4.40 -21.30 -0.37
N ALA A 230 -5.68 -21.46 -0.03
CA ALA A 230 -6.78 -20.68 -0.60
C ALA A 230 -6.74 -19.19 -0.22
N ALA A 231 -5.97 -18.80 0.80
CA ALA A 231 -5.78 -17.41 1.21
C ALA A 231 -4.58 -16.74 0.55
N HIS A 232 -3.84 -17.45 -0.30
CA HIS A 232 -2.73 -16.90 -1.04
C HIS A 232 -3.18 -16.53 -2.46
N ASP A 233 -3.00 -15.26 -2.83
CA ASP A 233 -3.23 -14.81 -4.20
C ASP A 233 -2.31 -15.59 -5.17
N LYS A 234 -2.91 -16.14 -6.23
CA LYS A 234 -2.22 -16.82 -7.32
C LYS A 234 -2.71 -16.21 -8.62
N PHE A 235 -1.79 -15.85 -9.48
CA PHE A 235 -2.08 -15.25 -10.77
C PHE A 235 -1.56 -16.14 -11.89
N ASP A 236 -2.34 -16.30 -12.95
CA ASP A 236 -1.88 -16.96 -14.16
C ASP A 236 -0.69 -16.19 -14.76
N TYR A 237 0.31 -16.91 -15.29
CA TYR A 237 1.46 -16.28 -15.95
C TYR A 237 1.05 -15.37 -17.11
N ALA A 238 -0.06 -15.65 -17.78
CA ALA A 238 -0.61 -14.81 -18.84
C ALA A 238 -1.03 -13.41 -18.34
N LEU A 239 -1.29 -13.23 -17.04
CA LEU A 239 -1.57 -11.92 -16.44
C LEU A 239 -0.29 -11.11 -16.15
N VAL A 240 0.88 -11.77 -16.14
CA VAL A 240 2.18 -11.16 -15.81
C VAL A 240 2.99 -10.82 -17.07
N GLN A 241 2.76 -11.55 -18.17
CA GLN A 241 3.44 -11.38 -19.45
C GLN A 241 2.94 -10.17 -20.24
#